data_AF-A0A9W9SSS6-F1
#
_entry.id   AF-A0A9W9SSS6-F1
#
_cell.length_a   1.000
_cell.length_b   1.000
_cell.length_c   1.000
_cell.angle_alpha   90.00
_cell.angle_beta   90.00
_cell.angle_gamma   90.00
#
_symmetry.space_group_name_H-M   'P 1'
#
loop_
_entity.id
_entity.type
_entity.pdbx_description
1 polymer ?
#
loop_
_entity_poly.entity_id
_entity_poly.type
_entity_poly.pdbx_seq_one_letter_code
_entity_poly.pdbx_strand_id
1 'polypeptide(L)'
;MSREAHSAQNKYSAGDLDSDAECEVEDATTTLQIIDDLRSILPLVFPTDDEDPEPSMIFHDDISRHNILVDDSGKLTGLLDWECVSAVPLWKACDYPSFLEQRPRRSEPNIERYKRSVDKEPSELYFEHLWHYEITLLRDIFIDEMRRLDLGWVEVFEKSQVKRDFDNAVHRCDSDISAQEIKAWIGDMTAGISIDDRIWSRGAMPM
;
A
#
# COMPACT_ATOMS: atom_id res chain seq x y z
N MET A 1 2.87 18.42 1.38
CA MET A 1 3.98 17.62 0.82
C MET A 1 5.03 18.48 0.10
N SER A 2 5.06 18.65 -1.24
CA SER A 2 6.15 19.41 -1.91
C SER A 2 6.41 20.83 -1.36
N ARG A 3 5.36 21.59 -1.02
CA ARG A 3 5.50 22.92 -0.42
C ARG A 3 6.14 22.92 0.98
N GLU A 4 5.87 21.89 1.78
CA GLU A 4 6.41 21.73 3.13
C GLU A 4 7.88 21.30 3.07
N ALA A 5 8.23 20.37 2.17
CA ALA A 5 9.61 19.97 1.93
C ALA A 5 10.48 21.15 1.45
N HIS A 6 9.98 21.95 0.50
CA HIS A 6 10.65 23.19 0.09
C HIS A 6 10.72 24.22 1.24
N SER A 7 9.72 24.28 2.11
CA SER A 7 9.75 25.16 3.29
C SER A 7 10.82 24.74 4.29
N ALA A 8 11.01 23.44 4.53
CA ALA A 8 12.06 22.91 5.40
C ALA A 8 13.46 23.27 4.87
N GLN A 9 13.73 23.03 3.58
CA GLN A 9 15.01 23.41 2.95
C GLN A 9 15.29 24.93 3.05
N ASN A 10 14.27 25.76 2.85
CA ASN A 10 14.41 27.22 2.92
C ASN A 10 14.62 27.72 4.37
N LYS A 11 14.01 27.07 5.37
CA LYS A 11 14.10 27.44 6.78
C LYS A 11 15.52 27.26 7.35
N TYR A 12 16.26 26.28 6.84
CA TYR A 12 17.58 25.89 7.35
C TYR A 12 18.74 26.30 6.42
N SER A 13 18.48 27.08 5.37
CA SER A 13 19.52 27.57 4.43
C SER A 13 20.49 28.61 5.03
N ALA A 14 20.41 28.95 6.32
CA ALA A 14 21.22 30.00 6.93
C ALA A 14 21.58 29.69 8.40
N GLY A 15 22.60 28.85 8.62
CA GLY A 15 23.20 28.63 9.95
C GLY A 15 24.01 27.34 10.04
N ASP A 16 24.78 27.20 11.13
CA ASP A 16 25.32 25.90 11.58
C ASP A 16 24.11 25.11 12.10
N LEU A 17 23.79 24.00 11.45
CA LEU A 17 22.63 23.18 11.79
C LEU A 17 22.97 22.28 12.97
N ASP A 18 22.00 22.08 13.86
CA ASP A 18 22.09 20.97 14.81
C ASP A 18 21.72 19.65 14.10
N SER A 19 22.01 18.52 14.75
CA SER A 19 21.78 17.19 14.16
C SER A 19 20.33 16.96 13.73
N ASP A 20 19.38 17.57 14.42
CA ASP A 20 17.96 17.40 14.17
C ASP A 20 17.55 18.20 12.92
N ALA A 21 18.06 19.43 12.77
CA ALA A 21 17.86 20.23 11.57
C ALA A 21 18.58 19.66 10.33
N GLU A 22 19.74 19.01 10.49
CA GLU A 22 20.38 18.28 9.39
C GLU A 22 19.53 17.10 8.89
N CYS A 23 18.94 16.33 9.82
CA CYS A 23 18.02 15.23 9.50
C CYS A 23 16.78 15.73 8.74
N GLU A 24 16.12 16.79 9.24
CA GLU A 24 14.94 17.37 8.57
C GLU A 24 15.23 17.84 7.14
N VAL A 25 16.44 18.38 6.88
CA VAL A 25 16.86 18.79 5.54
C VAL A 25 17.14 17.59 4.64
N GLU A 26 17.74 16.52 5.17
CA GLU A 26 17.99 15.28 4.43
C GLU A 26 16.67 14.60 4.01
N ASP A 27 15.72 14.46 4.94
CA ASP A 27 14.41 13.84 4.69
C ASP A 27 13.61 14.64 3.65
N ALA A 28 13.60 15.97 3.78
CA ALA A 28 12.96 16.86 2.80
C ALA A 28 13.60 16.75 1.41
N THR A 29 14.93 16.64 1.35
CA THR A 29 15.66 16.48 0.09
C THR A 29 15.36 15.13 -0.56
N THR A 30 15.31 14.06 0.24
CA THR A 30 14.93 12.72 -0.23
C THR A 30 13.50 12.70 -0.76
N THR A 31 12.55 13.30 -0.03
CA THR A 31 11.15 13.40 -0.44
C THR A 31 11.01 14.13 -1.78
N LEU A 32 11.69 15.27 -1.95
CA LEU A 32 11.65 16.03 -3.20
C LEU A 32 12.21 15.24 -4.38
N GLN A 33 13.32 14.51 -4.19
CA GLN A 33 13.88 13.65 -5.22
C GLN A 33 12.88 12.55 -5.63
N ILE A 34 12.22 11.90 -4.66
CA ILE A 34 11.19 10.88 -4.94
C ILE A 34 10.03 11.49 -5.73
N ILE A 35 9.58 12.69 -5.36
CA ILE A 35 8.50 13.38 -6.09
C ILE A 35 8.89 13.65 -7.55
N ASP A 36 10.11 14.13 -7.79
CA ASP A 36 10.60 14.40 -9.15
C ASP A 36 10.74 13.11 -9.96
N ASP A 37 11.22 12.04 -9.34
CA ASP A 37 11.36 10.73 -9.96
C ASP A 37 9.99 10.11 -10.31
N LEU A 38 9.02 10.16 -9.38
CA LEU A 38 7.63 9.74 -9.62
C LEU A 38 6.99 10.56 -10.74
N ARG A 39 7.22 11.87 -10.77
CA ARG A 39 6.72 12.74 -11.83
C ARG A 39 7.28 12.35 -13.20
N SER A 40 8.54 11.90 -13.26
CA SER A 40 9.18 11.50 -14.51
C SER A 40 8.58 10.23 -15.13
N ILE A 41 8.12 9.28 -14.30
CA ILE A 41 7.52 8.02 -14.75
C ILE A 41 5.98 8.09 -14.87
N LEU A 42 5.34 9.18 -14.46
CA LEU A 42 3.89 9.36 -14.54
C LEU A 42 3.30 9.04 -15.94
N PRO A 43 3.88 9.51 -17.07
CA PRO A 43 3.34 9.21 -18.41
C PRO A 43 3.48 7.73 -18.81
N LEU A 44 4.43 7.00 -18.19
CA LEU A 44 4.61 5.56 -18.41
C LEU A 44 3.51 4.76 -17.69
N VAL A 45 3.11 5.20 -16.49
CA VAL A 45 2.10 4.52 -15.67
C VAL A 45 0.68 4.88 -16.10
N PHE A 46 0.46 6.14 -16.49
CA PHE A 46 -0.83 6.65 -16.95
C PHE A 46 -0.69 7.27 -18.35
N PRO A 47 -0.64 6.44 -19.41
CA PRO A 47 -0.67 6.93 -20.79
C PRO A 47 -1.95 7.73 -21.04
N THR A 48 -1.85 8.83 -21.79
CA THR A 48 -2.97 9.75 -22.06
C THR A 48 -3.60 9.52 -23.44
N ASP A 49 -3.35 8.37 -24.07
CA ASP A 49 -3.73 8.11 -25.47
C ASP A 49 -5.18 7.61 -25.63
N ASP A 50 -5.88 7.34 -24.52
CA ASP A 50 -7.27 6.88 -24.53
C ASP A 50 -8.25 8.06 -24.56
N GLU A 51 -9.01 8.16 -25.65
CA GLU A 51 -10.11 9.13 -25.84
C GLU A 51 -11.41 8.70 -25.13
N ASP A 52 -11.49 7.43 -24.71
CA ASP A 52 -12.66 6.89 -24.03
C ASP A 52 -12.66 7.26 -22.53
N PRO A 53 -13.83 7.60 -21.96
CA PRO A 53 -13.92 7.92 -20.54
C PRO A 53 -13.55 6.70 -19.69
N GLU A 54 -12.65 6.90 -18.71
CA GLU A 54 -12.22 5.84 -17.80
C GLU A 54 -13.43 5.34 -16.97
N PRO A 55 -13.71 4.02 -16.97
CA PRO A 55 -14.81 3.47 -16.17
C PRO A 55 -14.52 3.63 -14.67
N SER A 56 -15.57 3.91 -13.91
CA SER A 56 -15.50 4.11 -12.46
C SER A 56 -16.55 3.29 -11.71
N MET A 57 -16.29 3.06 -10.43
CA MET A 57 -17.24 2.42 -9.52
C MET A 57 -17.28 3.15 -8.17
N ILE A 58 -18.41 3.06 -7.47
CA ILE A 58 -18.51 3.51 -6.09
C ILE A 58 -17.56 2.64 -5.26
N PHE A 59 -16.67 3.30 -4.55
CA PHE A 59 -15.66 2.67 -3.73
C PHE A 59 -15.79 3.17 -2.29
N HIS A 60 -15.72 2.22 -1.37
CA HIS A 60 -15.77 2.48 0.05
C HIS A 60 -14.34 2.41 0.58
N ASP A 61 -13.73 3.58 0.80
CA ASP A 61 -12.31 3.67 1.14
C ASP A 61 -11.97 3.06 2.51
N ASP A 62 -12.93 2.97 3.44
CA ASP A 62 -12.72 2.41 4.78
C ASP A 62 -13.54 1.13 5.05
N ILE A 63 -13.39 0.11 4.19
CA ILE A 63 -13.88 -1.23 4.55
C ILE A 63 -12.90 -1.81 5.58
N SER A 64 -13.10 -1.46 6.86
CA SER A 64 -12.36 -2.01 7.98
C SER A 64 -13.23 -2.90 8.87
N ARG A 65 -12.61 -3.64 9.79
CA ARG A 65 -13.32 -4.49 10.77
C ARG A 65 -14.29 -3.72 11.65
N HIS A 66 -14.14 -2.40 11.77
CA HIS A 66 -15.03 -1.54 12.55
C HIS A 66 -16.31 -1.16 11.79
N ASN A 67 -16.27 -1.23 10.46
CA ASN A 67 -17.38 -0.86 9.58
C ASN A 67 -18.17 -2.06 9.05
N ILE A 68 -17.76 -3.29 9.40
CA ILE A 68 -18.43 -4.53 8.99
C ILE A 68 -19.22 -5.09 10.17
N LEU A 69 -20.53 -5.28 9.99
CA LEU A 69 -21.39 -5.94 10.97
C LEU A 69 -21.63 -7.39 10.60
N VAL A 70 -21.47 -8.28 11.58
CA VAL A 70 -21.78 -9.71 11.47
C VAL A 70 -22.74 -10.12 12.60
N ASP A 71 -23.60 -11.09 12.34
CA ASP A 71 -24.41 -11.72 13.40
C ASP A 71 -23.63 -12.79 14.18
N ASP A 72 -24.28 -13.41 15.18
CA ASP A 72 -23.69 -14.46 16.02
C ASP A 72 -23.27 -15.72 15.23
N SER A 73 -23.74 -15.88 13.99
CA SER A 73 -23.34 -16.98 13.10
C SER A 73 -22.17 -16.61 12.18
N GLY A 74 -21.69 -15.37 12.25
CA GLY A 74 -20.64 -14.83 11.39
C GLY A 74 -21.15 -14.36 10.01
N LYS A 75 -22.46 -14.23 9.82
CA LYS A 75 -23.02 -13.76 8.55
C LYS A 75 -22.98 -12.24 8.49
N LEU A 76 -22.53 -11.68 7.35
CA LEU A 76 -22.58 -10.25 7.07
C LEU A 76 -24.01 -9.72 7.16
N THR A 77 -24.25 -8.74 8.03
CA THR A 77 -25.56 -8.10 8.24
C THR A 77 -25.60 -6.63 7.82
N GLY A 78 -24.45 -5.97 7.72
CA GLY A 78 -24.40 -4.58 7.27
C GLY A 78 -22.98 -4.08 7.03
N LEU A 79 -22.89 -3.03 6.21
CA LEU A 79 -21.70 -2.21 6.06
C LEU A 79 -22.05 -0.78 6.50
N LEU A 80 -21.26 -0.24 7.41
CA LEU A 80 -21.43 1.09 7.98
C LEU A 80 -20.54 2.10 7.25
N ASP A 81 -20.68 3.37 7.62
CA ASP A 81 -19.75 4.45 7.28
C ASP A 81 -19.66 4.81 5.79
N TRP A 82 -20.82 4.84 5.13
CA TRP A 82 -20.95 5.28 3.74
C TRP A 82 -20.78 6.80 3.53
N GLU A 83 -20.37 7.54 4.55
CA GLU A 83 -20.03 8.95 4.37
C GLU A 83 -18.73 9.07 3.57
N CYS A 84 -18.61 10.13 2.78
CA CYS A 84 -17.40 10.42 1.99
C CYS A 84 -16.98 9.36 0.94
N VAL A 85 -17.85 8.41 0.57
CA VAL A 85 -17.57 7.46 -0.52
C VAL A 85 -17.39 8.17 -1.86
N SER A 86 -16.43 7.69 -2.65
CA SER A 86 -16.07 8.29 -3.94
C SER A 86 -16.33 7.33 -5.09
N ALA A 87 -16.60 7.87 -6.28
CA ALA A 87 -16.49 7.10 -7.51
C ALA A 87 -15.05 7.20 -7.99
N VAL A 88 -14.33 6.08 -8.00
CA VAL A 88 -12.91 6.02 -8.41
C VAL A 88 -12.76 5.12 -9.63
N PRO A 89 -11.69 5.30 -10.43
CA PRO A 89 -11.39 4.40 -11.54
C PRO A 89 -11.30 2.94 -11.12
N LEU A 90 -11.65 2.03 -12.03
CA LEU A 90 -11.61 0.59 -11.73
C LEU A 90 -10.21 0.11 -11.28
N TRP A 91 -9.13 0.69 -11.83
CA TRP A 91 -7.77 0.32 -11.42
C TRP A 91 -7.49 0.57 -9.93
N LYS A 92 -8.18 1.54 -9.31
CA LYS A 92 -8.09 1.86 -7.89
C LYS A 92 -9.09 1.06 -7.06
N ALA A 93 -10.31 0.88 -7.56
CA ALA A 93 -11.34 0.17 -6.82
C ALA A 93 -11.20 -1.36 -6.83
N CYS A 94 -10.58 -1.93 -7.88
CA CYS A 94 -10.27 -3.34 -7.97
C CYS A 94 -8.96 -3.64 -7.24
N ASP A 95 -9.01 -3.57 -5.91
CA ASP A 95 -7.93 -3.98 -5.00
C ASP A 95 -8.46 -4.73 -3.78
N TYR A 96 -7.55 -5.24 -2.96
CA TYR A 96 -7.89 -5.80 -1.65
C TYR A 96 -8.55 -4.73 -0.77
N PRO A 97 -9.57 -5.10 0.04
CA PRO A 97 -10.00 -4.27 1.15
C PRO A 97 -8.84 -3.98 2.11
N SER A 98 -8.83 -2.80 2.75
CA SER A 98 -7.72 -2.32 3.59
C SER A 98 -7.33 -3.30 4.71
N PHE A 99 -8.28 -4.02 5.31
CA PHE A 99 -7.98 -5.04 6.33
C PHE A 99 -7.19 -6.24 5.80
N LEU A 100 -7.14 -6.43 4.48
CA LEU A 100 -6.32 -7.45 3.81
C LEU A 100 -4.99 -6.89 3.31
N GLU A 101 -4.68 -5.59 3.41
CA GLU A 101 -3.49 -4.95 2.83
C GLU A 101 -2.19 -5.07 3.66
N GLN A 102 -2.06 -6.14 4.47
CA GLN A 102 -0.89 -6.33 5.34
C GLN A 102 0.33 -6.98 4.66
N ARG A 103 1.49 -6.96 5.32
CA ARG A 103 2.69 -7.65 4.81
C ARG A 103 2.39 -9.15 4.63
N PRO A 104 2.59 -9.73 3.44
CA PRO A 104 2.32 -11.15 3.25
C PRO A 104 3.33 -12.01 4.00
N ARG A 105 2.84 -13.13 4.53
CA ARG A 105 3.64 -14.17 5.15
C ARG A 105 3.09 -15.52 4.72
N ARG A 106 3.85 -16.26 3.88
CA ARG A 106 3.43 -17.58 3.38
C ARG A 106 3.76 -18.74 4.32
N SER A 107 4.64 -18.50 5.28
CA SER A 107 5.06 -19.52 6.25
C SER A 107 4.47 -19.22 7.62
N GLU A 108 3.71 -20.18 8.12
CA GLU A 108 3.14 -20.14 9.47
C GLU A 108 4.23 -19.90 10.52
N PRO A 109 4.04 -18.93 11.45
CA PRO A 109 5.01 -18.68 12.48
C PRO A 109 5.09 -19.86 13.45
N ASN A 110 6.30 -20.34 13.73
CA ASN A 110 6.51 -21.33 14.78
C ASN A 110 6.70 -20.63 16.13
N ILE A 111 5.73 -20.80 17.03
CA ILE A 111 5.71 -20.22 18.39
C ILE A 111 7.00 -20.46 19.19
N GLU A 112 7.69 -21.60 19.00
CA GLU A 112 8.91 -21.93 19.74
C GLU A 112 10.13 -21.08 19.32
N ARG A 113 10.03 -20.35 18.20
CA ARG A 113 11.08 -19.42 17.74
C ARG A 113 10.97 -18.04 18.37
N TYR A 114 9.91 -17.77 19.12
CA TYR A 114 9.65 -16.47 19.72
C TYR A 114 10.06 -16.46 21.19
N LYS A 115 10.53 -15.29 21.65
CA LYS A 115 10.80 -15.09 23.07
C LYS A 115 9.47 -15.18 23.83
N ARG A 116 9.50 -15.87 24.97
CA ARG A 116 8.36 -15.91 25.89
C ARG A 116 8.50 -14.80 26.92
N SER A 117 7.37 -14.28 27.37
CA SER A 117 7.33 -13.37 28.51
C SER A 117 7.76 -14.09 29.79
N VAL A 118 7.94 -13.34 30.88
CA VAL A 118 8.21 -13.89 32.22
C VAL A 118 7.09 -14.86 32.65
N ASP A 119 5.86 -14.59 32.21
CA ASP A 119 4.66 -15.41 32.47
C ASP A 119 4.50 -16.58 31.49
N LYS A 120 5.49 -16.82 30.62
CA LYS A 120 5.52 -17.85 29.56
C LYS A 120 4.55 -17.64 28.40
N GLU A 121 3.89 -16.48 28.34
CA GLU A 121 3.03 -16.11 27.23
C GLU A 121 3.84 -15.86 25.96
N PRO A 122 3.27 -16.14 24.76
CA PRO A 122 3.93 -15.82 23.50
C PRO A 122 4.12 -14.29 23.37
N SER A 123 5.23 -13.86 22.77
CA SER A 123 5.43 -12.44 22.46
C SER A 123 4.34 -11.91 21.53
N GLU A 124 3.96 -10.64 21.67
CA GLU A 124 3.05 -9.95 20.74
C GLU A 124 3.45 -10.12 19.26
N LEU A 125 4.77 -10.09 18.99
CA LEU A 125 5.34 -10.34 17.66
C LEU A 125 4.94 -11.69 17.04
N TYR A 126 4.68 -12.72 17.86
CA TYR A 126 4.18 -14.01 17.36
C TYR A 126 2.76 -13.85 16.82
N PHE A 127 1.89 -13.17 17.57
CA PHE A 127 0.49 -12.97 17.17
C PHE A 127 0.38 -12.04 15.96
N GLU A 128 1.22 -11.01 15.89
CA GLU A 128 1.33 -10.15 14.70
C GLU A 128 1.72 -10.97 13.46
N HIS A 129 2.74 -11.82 13.58
CA HIS A 129 3.14 -12.70 12.49
C HIS A 129 2.10 -13.77 12.16
N LEU A 130 1.34 -14.25 13.15
CA LEU A 130 0.24 -15.20 12.91
C LEU A 130 -0.86 -14.52 12.11
N TRP A 131 -1.22 -13.30 12.49
CA TRP A 131 -2.18 -12.47 11.77
C TRP A 131 -1.76 -12.21 10.32
N HIS A 132 -0.49 -11.86 10.08
CA HIS A 132 0.04 -11.70 8.71
C HIS A 132 -0.08 -12.99 7.88
N TYR A 133 0.16 -14.15 8.50
CA TYR A 133 -0.02 -15.44 7.84
C TYR A 133 -1.49 -15.70 7.49
N GLU A 134 -2.40 -15.51 8.44
CA GLU A 134 -3.83 -15.74 8.26
C GLU A 134 -4.45 -14.81 7.19
N ILE A 135 -4.10 -13.51 7.20
CA ILE A 135 -4.51 -12.59 6.14
C ILE A 135 -3.99 -13.05 4.78
N THR A 136 -2.76 -13.55 4.71
CA THR A 136 -2.17 -14.01 3.44
C THR A 136 -2.97 -15.16 2.86
N LEU A 137 -3.45 -16.10 3.68
CA LEU A 137 -4.35 -17.15 3.24
C LEU A 137 -5.72 -16.60 2.81
N LEU A 138 -6.24 -15.62 3.54
CA LEU A 138 -7.53 -15.00 3.25
C LEU A 138 -7.52 -14.23 1.92
N ARG A 139 -6.39 -13.64 1.52
CA ARG A 139 -6.23 -13.03 0.19
C ARG A 139 -6.45 -14.01 -0.94
N ASP A 140 -5.90 -15.22 -0.83
CA ASP A 140 -6.05 -16.25 -1.86
C ASP A 140 -7.55 -16.64 -1.99
N ILE A 141 -8.24 -16.80 -0.85
CA ILE A 141 -9.69 -17.05 -0.81
C ILE A 141 -10.48 -15.88 -1.41
N PHE A 142 -10.10 -14.65 -1.08
CA PHE A 142 -10.76 -13.44 -1.60
C PHE A 142 -10.65 -13.36 -3.11
N ILE A 143 -9.46 -13.58 -3.69
CA ILE A 143 -9.27 -13.57 -5.13
C ILE A 143 -10.05 -14.71 -5.80
N ASP A 144 -10.10 -15.90 -5.20
CA ASP A 144 -10.88 -17.01 -5.74
C ASP A 144 -12.39 -16.70 -5.74
N GLU A 145 -12.89 -16.03 -4.69
CA GLU A 145 -14.28 -15.59 -4.62
C GLU A 145 -14.58 -14.46 -5.62
N MET A 146 -13.67 -13.49 -5.77
CA MET A 146 -13.80 -12.45 -6.79
C MET A 146 -13.79 -13.06 -8.20
N ARG A 147 -12.94 -14.05 -8.46
CA ARG A 147 -12.93 -14.77 -9.75
C ARG A 147 -14.25 -15.50 -10.01
N ARG A 148 -14.89 -16.02 -8.96
CA ARG A 148 -16.20 -16.68 -9.05
C ARG A 148 -17.33 -15.68 -9.30
N LEU A 149 -17.26 -14.48 -8.72
CA LEU A 149 -18.31 -13.46 -8.80
C LEU A 149 -18.19 -12.59 -10.06
N ASP A 150 -16.98 -12.14 -10.39
CA ASP A 150 -16.70 -11.21 -11.48
C ASP A 150 -15.26 -11.39 -12.02
N LEU A 151 -15.15 -12.05 -13.18
CA LEU A 151 -13.88 -12.23 -13.87
C LEU A 151 -13.26 -10.91 -14.35
N GLY A 152 -14.10 -9.92 -14.70
CA GLY A 152 -13.66 -8.61 -15.15
C GLY A 152 -12.98 -7.83 -14.02
N TRP A 153 -13.48 -7.96 -12.79
CA TRP A 153 -12.83 -7.40 -11.61
C TRP A 153 -11.40 -7.93 -11.45
N VAL A 154 -11.20 -9.25 -11.59
CA VAL A 154 -9.87 -9.88 -11.45
C VAL A 154 -8.94 -9.48 -12.59
N GLU A 155 -9.46 -9.35 -13.82
CA GLU A 155 -8.69 -8.87 -14.95
C GLU A 155 -8.17 -7.44 -14.72
N VAL A 156 -9.02 -6.55 -14.20
CA VAL A 156 -8.60 -5.19 -13.84
C VAL A 156 -7.57 -5.23 -12.70
N PHE A 157 -7.81 -6.04 -11.65
CA PHE A 157 -6.88 -6.20 -10.53
C PHE A 157 -5.48 -6.58 -11.02
N GLU A 158 -5.36 -7.60 -11.87
CA GLU A 158 -4.08 -8.10 -12.39
C GLU A 158 -3.39 -7.07 -13.31
N LYS A 159 -4.12 -6.46 -14.25
CA LYS A 159 -3.56 -5.50 -15.22
C LYS A 159 -3.15 -4.17 -14.61
N SER A 160 -3.76 -3.79 -13.50
CA SER A 160 -3.64 -2.44 -12.93
C SER A 160 -2.62 -2.31 -11.81
N GLN A 161 -1.85 -3.37 -11.53
CA GLN A 161 -0.93 -3.39 -10.40
C GLN A 161 0.04 -2.19 -10.40
N VAL A 162 0.64 -1.86 -11.55
CA VAL A 162 1.59 -0.75 -11.68
C VAL A 162 0.95 0.59 -11.30
N LYS A 163 -0.32 0.81 -11.67
CA LYS A 163 -1.07 2.03 -11.30
C LYS A 163 -1.28 2.13 -9.80
N ARG A 164 -1.61 1.00 -9.15
CA ARG A 164 -1.79 0.93 -7.68
C ARG A 164 -0.48 1.09 -6.92
N ASP A 165 0.60 0.46 -7.41
CA ASP A 165 1.95 0.63 -6.84
C ASP A 165 2.40 2.10 -6.92
N PHE A 166 2.12 2.78 -8.05
CA PHE A 166 2.40 4.21 -8.20
C PHE A 166 1.57 5.07 -7.23
N ASP A 167 0.25 4.81 -7.12
CA ASP A 167 -0.63 5.53 -6.19
C ASP A 167 -0.14 5.38 -4.74
N ASN A 168 0.26 4.17 -4.34
CA ASN A 168 0.83 3.90 -3.02
C ASN A 168 2.17 4.64 -2.82
N ALA A 169 3.06 4.63 -3.81
CA ALA A 169 4.32 5.38 -3.76
C ALA A 169 4.11 6.89 -3.61
N VAL A 170 3.07 7.45 -4.25
CA VAL A 170 2.67 8.85 -4.06
C VAL A 170 2.18 9.10 -2.63
N HIS A 171 1.33 8.23 -2.09
CA HIS A 171 0.83 8.36 -0.71
C HIS A 171 1.93 8.25 0.36
N ARG A 172 3.06 7.60 0.04
CA ARG A 172 4.15 7.32 0.97
C ARG A 172 5.46 8.04 0.64
N CYS A 173 5.46 9.00 -0.28
CA CYS A 173 6.69 9.62 -0.77
C CYS A 173 7.47 10.41 0.30
N ASP A 174 6.83 10.77 1.41
CA ASP A 174 7.40 11.44 2.59
C ASP A 174 7.70 10.48 3.75
N SER A 175 7.53 9.16 3.54
CA SER A 175 7.84 8.14 4.55
C SER A 175 9.30 7.69 4.40
N ASP A 176 10.14 8.02 5.37
CA ASP A 176 11.56 7.60 5.38
C ASP A 176 11.72 6.08 5.36
N ILE A 177 10.79 5.36 6.01
CA ILE A 177 10.75 3.90 6.03
C ILE A 177 10.51 3.35 4.61
N SER A 178 9.63 4.00 3.84
CA SER A 178 9.26 3.55 2.49
C SER A 178 10.20 4.08 1.40
N ALA A 179 11.00 5.12 1.68
CA ALA A 179 11.81 5.84 0.70
C ALA A 179 12.76 4.93 -0.10
N GLN A 180 13.41 3.97 0.56
CA GLN A 180 14.32 3.03 -0.13
C GLN A 180 13.57 2.09 -1.07
N GLU A 181 12.39 1.61 -0.66
CA GLU A 181 11.58 0.69 -1.46
C GLU A 181 10.96 1.41 -2.66
N ILE A 182 10.50 2.64 -2.48
CA ILE A 182 9.99 3.49 -3.57
C ILE A 182 11.11 3.76 -4.59
N LYS A 183 12.30 4.16 -4.14
CA LYS A 183 13.46 4.40 -5.03
C LYS A 183 13.84 3.14 -5.80
N ALA A 184 13.85 1.98 -5.15
CA ALA A 184 14.09 0.70 -5.82
C ALA A 184 13.03 0.46 -6.90
N TRP A 185 11.75 0.52 -6.54
CA TRP A 185 10.63 0.32 -7.48
C TRP A 185 10.69 1.26 -8.70
N ILE A 186 10.99 2.54 -8.51
CA ILE A 186 11.17 3.50 -9.63
C ILE A 186 12.36 3.10 -10.52
N GLY A 187 13.46 2.65 -9.92
CA GLY A 187 14.63 2.18 -10.65
C GLY A 187 14.31 1.04 -11.61
N ASP A 188 13.48 0.10 -11.17
CA ASP A 188 13.06 -1.03 -12.00
C ASP A 188 12.08 -0.65 -13.11
N MET A 189 11.16 0.27 -12.82
CA MET A 189 10.29 0.88 -13.83
C MET A 189 11.09 1.55 -14.94
N THR A 190 12.13 2.31 -14.56
CA THR A 190 13.00 3.02 -15.50
C THR A 190 13.88 2.05 -16.31
N ALA A 191 14.27 0.93 -15.72
CA ALA A 191 15.06 -0.12 -16.38
C ALA A 191 14.22 -1.03 -17.31
N GLY A 192 12.90 -0.88 -17.33
CA GLY A 192 12.00 -1.74 -18.10
C GLY A 192 11.98 -3.19 -17.60
N ILE A 193 12.28 -3.41 -16.32
CA ILE A 193 12.22 -4.74 -15.71
C ILE A 193 10.75 -5.08 -15.49
N SER A 194 10.30 -6.22 -16.03
CA SER A 194 8.92 -6.68 -15.84
C SER A 194 8.62 -6.84 -14.35
N ILE A 195 7.52 -6.23 -13.90
CA ILE A 195 7.03 -6.34 -12.52
C ILE A 195 6.45 -7.75 -12.26
N ASP A 196 6.23 -8.56 -13.29
CA ASP A 196 5.81 -9.97 -13.11
C ASP A 196 6.86 -10.81 -12.37
N ASP A 197 8.15 -10.47 -12.50
CA ASP A 197 9.26 -11.19 -11.86
C ASP A 197 9.54 -10.73 -10.42
N ARG A 198 8.73 -9.79 -9.92
CA ARG A 198 8.87 -9.22 -8.59
C ARG A 198 7.96 -9.94 -7.60
N ILE A 199 8.60 -10.55 -6.61
CA ILE A 199 7.97 -11.07 -5.38
C ILE A 199 7.12 -9.99 -4.66
N TRP A 200 7.32 -8.71 -5.01
CA TRP A 200 6.56 -7.53 -4.60
C TRP A 200 5.09 -7.54 -5.06
N SER A 201 4.75 -8.25 -6.14
CA SER A 201 3.43 -8.23 -6.79
C SER A 201 2.31 -9.00 -6.09
N ARG A 202 2.66 -9.76 -5.05
CA ARG A 202 1.69 -10.45 -4.18
C ARG A 202 1.68 -9.89 -2.75
N GLY A 203 2.32 -8.75 -2.54
CA GLY A 203 2.60 -8.20 -1.22
C GLY A 203 2.66 -6.70 -1.26
N ALA A 204 1.52 -6.09 -0.93
CA ALA A 204 1.43 -4.69 -0.56
C ALA A 204 2.65 -4.23 0.26
N MET A 205 3.10 -3.00 -0.04
CA MET A 205 4.21 -2.34 0.66
C MET A 205 4.12 -2.59 2.17
N PRO A 206 5.22 -3.03 2.82
CA PRO A 206 5.23 -3.14 4.28
C PRO A 206 4.87 -1.79 4.90
N MET A 207 3.93 -1.81 5.85
CA MET A 207 3.78 -0.71 6.82
C MET A 207 5.01 -0.61 7.72
#